data_AF-A0A7Y9PL50-F1
#
_entry.id   AF-A0A7Y9PL50-F1
#
_cell.length_a   1.000
_cell.length_b   1.000
_cell.length_c   1.000
_cell.angle_alpha   90.00
_cell.angle_beta   90.00
_cell.angle_gamma   90.00
#
_symmetry.space_group_name_H-M   'P 1'
#
loop_
_entity.id
_entity.type
_entity.pdbx_description
1 polymer ?
#
loop_
_entity_poly.entity_id
_entity_poly.type
_entity_poly.pdbx_seq_one_letter_code
_entity_poly.pdbx_strand_id
1 'polypeptide(L)'
;MDYIKPSEVAESFLTTATTKSQLPASQLLLRGFLSGAFLGFATTVAFTSNAQGVPPVIGSVLFPVGFAMIVILGLELVTGSFAMLPTAFLAGRVKLVRVLTNLFWVYLGNLIGGCLYAWMYAAVQTQFHHVPVTGAGALIVAAAQAKTLAYQKLGGAGLALSFLKGILCNWMVCMGVVMGLTSRSTLGKIVACWLPIFAFFALGYEHSVVNMFVIPAGILMGAPVSLRDWWLWNQIPVTVGNIVGGLLFVGLPMLWIGKAGQVRNAEVDSIQSV
;
A
#
# COMPACT_ATOMS: atom_id res chain seq x y z
N MET A 1 24.15 17.02 -0.42
CA MET A 1 22.82 17.47 0.04
C MET A 1 21.88 16.27 0.02
N ASP A 2 21.16 16.05 1.11
CA ASP A 2 20.32 14.85 1.29
C ASP A 2 18.98 14.94 0.56
N TYR A 3 18.48 16.16 0.33
CA TYR A 3 17.25 16.44 -0.40
C TYR A 3 17.44 16.32 -1.91
N ILE A 4 16.50 15.64 -2.57
CA ILE A 4 16.47 15.45 -4.02
C ILE A 4 15.36 16.33 -4.62
N LYS A 5 15.70 17.11 -5.66
CA LYS A 5 14.76 18.04 -6.30
C LYS A 5 13.61 17.29 -6.99
N PRO A 6 12.40 17.87 -7.07
CA PRO A 6 11.23 17.19 -7.67
C PRO A 6 11.46 16.63 -9.09
N SER A 7 12.22 17.32 -9.94
CA SER A 7 12.57 16.84 -11.29
C SER A 7 13.45 15.59 -11.27
N GLU A 8 14.40 15.50 -10.33
CA GLU A 8 15.26 14.32 -10.13
C GLU A 8 14.48 13.16 -9.50
N VAL A 9 13.48 13.47 -8.67
CA VAL A 9 12.56 12.47 -8.10
C VAL A 9 11.74 11.80 -9.19
N ALA A 10 11.23 12.54 -10.18
CA ALA A 10 10.47 11.97 -11.30
C ALA A 10 11.31 10.97 -12.11
N GLU A 11 12.57 11.28 -12.37
CA GLU A 11 13.50 10.37 -13.04
C GLU A 11 13.86 9.15 -12.17
N SER A 12 14.07 9.36 -10.87
CA SER A 12 14.31 8.28 -9.89
C SER A 12 13.12 7.33 -9.79
N PHE A 13 11.90 7.87 -9.87
CA PHE A 13 10.66 7.12 -9.87
C PHE A 13 10.55 6.19 -11.09
N LEU A 14 10.82 6.70 -12.30
CA LEU A 14 10.83 5.89 -13.52
C LEU A 14 11.96 4.86 -13.54
N THR A 15 13.14 5.22 -13.05
CA THR A 15 14.28 4.31 -12.94
C THR A 15 13.97 3.16 -11.97
N THR A 16 13.43 3.48 -10.79
CA THR A 16 13.01 2.49 -9.79
C THR A 16 11.95 1.54 -10.36
N ALA A 17 10.95 2.08 -11.05
CA ALA A 17 9.92 1.29 -11.72
C ALA A 17 10.51 0.32 -12.76
N THR A 18 11.47 0.79 -13.56
CA THR A 18 12.14 -0.02 -14.58
C THR A 18 12.91 -1.18 -13.94
N THR A 19 13.71 -0.91 -12.90
CA THR A 19 14.45 -1.93 -12.15
C THR A 19 13.52 -2.97 -11.53
N LYS A 20 12.43 -2.54 -10.89
CA LYS A 20 11.42 -3.44 -10.31
C LYS A 20 10.80 -4.37 -11.34
N SER A 21 10.56 -3.88 -12.56
CA SER A 21 9.96 -4.68 -13.64
C SER A 21 10.84 -5.84 -14.14
N GLN A 22 12.14 -5.79 -13.85
CA GLN A 22 13.13 -6.78 -14.28
C GLN A 22 13.36 -7.90 -13.25
N LEU A 23 12.82 -7.77 -12.04
CA LEU A 23 12.96 -8.78 -11.00
C LEU A 23 12.31 -10.12 -11.43
N PRO A 24 12.93 -11.27 -11.12
CA PRO A 24 12.33 -12.58 -11.37
C PRO A 24 11.12 -12.82 -10.45
N ALA A 25 10.21 -13.69 -10.89
CA ALA A 25 8.96 -13.99 -10.17
C ALA A 25 9.18 -14.41 -8.71
N SER A 26 10.22 -15.21 -8.42
CA SER A 26 10.56 -15.65 -7.06
C SER A 26 10.91 -14.49 -6.12
N GLN A 27 11.66 -13.49 -6.63
CA GLN A 27 12.00 -12.29 -5.87
C GLN A 27 10.77 -11.40 -5.66
N LEU A 28 9.92 -11.24 -6.68
CA LEU A 28 8.67 -10.49 -6.58
C LEU A 28 7.73 -11.11 -5.54
N LEU A 29 7.58 -12.43 -5.58
CA LEU A 29 6.74 -13.19 -4.66
C LEU A 29 7.26 -13.09 -3.22
N LEU A 30 8.56 -13.32 -3.00
CA LEU A 30 9.17 -13.27 -1.66
C LEU A 30 9.11 -11.86 -1.06
N ARG A 31 9.49 -10.84 -1.83
CA ARG A 31 9.45 -9.45 -1.38
C ARG A 31 8.01 -9.00 -1.12
N GLY A 32 7.08 -9.41 -1.97
CA GLY A 32 5.65 -9.22 -1.79
C GLY A 32 5.13 -9.88 -0.51
N PHE A 33 5.52 -11.12 -0.27
CA PHE A 33 5.17 -11.87 0.94
C PHE A 33 5.58 -11.12 2.21
N LEU A 34 6.84 -10.67 2.29
CA LEU A 34 7.33 -9.93 3.44
C LEU A 34 6.59 -8.60 3.63
N SER A 35 6.33 -7.87 2.54
CA SER A 35 5.53 -6.63 2.61
C SER A 35 4.10 -6.85 3.13
N GLY A 36 3.43 -7.92 2.69
CA GLY A 36 2.09 -8.26 3.19
C GLY A 36 2.09 -8.54 4.69
N ALA A 37 3.05 -9.35 5.15
CA ALA A 37 3.21 -9.67 6.56
C ALA A 37 3.55 -8.43 7.41
N PHE A 38 4.47 -7.57 6.96
CA PHE A 38 4.86 -6.35 7.69
C PHE A 38 3.74 -5.34 7.84
N LEU A 39 2.88 -5.19 6.83
CA LEU A 39 1.67 -4.37 6.99
C LEU A 39 0.68 -5.01 7.97
N GLY A 40 0.61 -6.35 8.03
CA GLY A 40 -0.09 -7.08 9.07
C GLY A 40 0.43 -6.72 10.47
N PHE A 41 1.74 -6.84 10.71
CA PHE A 41 2.37 -6.47 11.98
C PHE A 41 2.10 -5.01 12.38
N ALA A 42 2.24 -4.08 11.43
CA ALA A 42 1.97 -2.67 11.72
C ALA A 42 0.50 -2.42 12.07
N THR A 43 -0.41 -3.12 11.41
CA THR A 43 -1.84 -3.08 11.73
C THR A 43 -2.09 -3.61 13.14
N THR A 44 -1.51 -4.75 13.52
CA THR A 44 -1.72 -5.32 14.87
C THR A 44 -1.16 -4.44 15.97
N VAL A 45 -0.03 -3.77 15.76
CA VAL A 45 0.49 -2.75 16.69
C VAL A 45 -0.53 -1.61 16.88
N ALA A 46 -1.08 -1.07 15.79
CA ALA A 46 -2.08 0.00 15.84
C ALA A 46 -3.38 -0.43 16.56
N PHE A 47 -3.86 -1.64 16.30
CA PHE A 47 -5.05 -2.17 16.97
C PHE A 47 -4.78 -2.51 18.44
N THR A 48 -3.57 -2.95 18.78
CA THR A 48 -3.16 -3.23 20.16
C THR A 48 -3.10 -1.95 20.99
N SER A 49 -2.52 -0.86 20.47
CA SER A 49 -2.53 0.42 21.19
C SER A 49 -3.95 0.90 21.47
N ASN A 50 -4.85 0.76 20.50
CA ASN A 50 -6.24 1.17 20.67
C ASN A 50 -6.96 0.30 21.71
N ALA A 51 -6.71 -1.00 21.72
CA ALA A 51 -7.26 -1.93 22.71
C ALA A 51 -6.76 -1.66 24.14
N GLN A 52 -5.59 -1.02 24.29
CA GLN A 52 -5.05 -0.57 25.58
C GLN A 52 -5.64 0.77 26.05
N GLY A 53 -6.67 1.29 25.38
CA GLY A 53 -7.35 2.53 25.75
C GLY A 53 -6.69 3.81 25.21
N VAL A 54 -5.67 3.68 24.36
CA VAL A 54 -5.04 4.83 23.71
C VAL A 54 -5.92 5.34 22.56
N PRO A 55 -6.03 6.66 22.33
CA PRO A 55 -6.81 7.20 21.23
C PRO A 55 -6.40 6.66 19.85
N PRO A 56 -7.35 6.39 18.91
CA PRO A 56 -7.07 5.81 17.59
C PRO A 56 -6.02 6.54 16.73
N VAL A 57 -5.85 7.84 16.97
CA VAL A 57 -4.82 8.64 16.29
C VAL A 57 -3.41 8.13 16.59
N ILE A 58 -3.15 7.60 17.80
CA ILE A 58 -1.85 7.04 18.15
C ILE A 58 -1.59 5.74 17.37
N GLY A 59 -2.58 4.86 17.24
CA GLY A 59 -2.46 3.70 16.36
C GLY A 59 -2.14 4.12 14.92
N SER A 60 -2.70 5.25 14.47
CA SER A 60 -2.40 5.83 13.15
C SER A 60 -0.98 6.38 13.03
N VAL A 61 -0.43 6.94 14.12
CA VAL A 61 0.98 7.36 14.17
C VAL A 61 1.92 6.16 14.14
N LEU A 62 1.53 5.02 14.71
CA LEU A 62 2.36 3.79 14.77
C LEU A 62 2.31 2.96 13.47
N PHE A 63 1.20 2.98 12.76
CA PHE A 63 1.00 2.20 11.52
C PHE A 63 2.10 2.37 10.44
N PRO A 64 2.68 3.56 10.20
CA PRO A 64 3.71 3.74 9.17
C PRO A 64 4.99 2.93 9.36
N VAL A 65 5.25 2.36 10.56
CA VAL A 65 6.37 1.44 10.80
C VAL A 65 6.45 0.33 9.75
N GLY A 66 5.29 -0.25 9.38
CA GLY A 66 5.23 -1.30 8.35
C GLY A 66 5.73 -0.83 6.99
N PHE A 67 5.27 0.34 6.55
CA PHE A 67 5.67 0.92 5.26
C PHE A 67 7.14 1.37 5.27
N ALA A 68 7.62 1.94 6.37
CA ALA A 68 9.02 2.33 6.53
C ALA A 68 9.95 1.13 6.37
N MET A 69 9.64 -0.01 6.99
CA MET A 69 10.42 -1.25 6.81
C MET A 69 10.44 -1.70 5.33
N ILE A 70 9.31 -1.63 4.63
CA ILE A 70 9.21 -1.97 3.21
C ILE A 70 10.13 -1.09 2.36
N VAL A 71 10.14 0.23 2.60
CA VAL A 71 10.97 1.19 1.87
C VAL A 71 12.45 0.96 2.13
N ILE A 72 12.86 0.82 3.39
CA ILE A 72 14.27 0.66 3.77
C ILE A 72 14.86 -0.65 3.24
N LEU A 73 14.08 -1.73 3.31
CA LEU A 73 14.52 -3.06 2.89
C LEU A 73 14.37 -3.30 1.37
N GLY A 74 13.80 -2.33 0.63
CA GLY A 74 13.62 -2.46 -0.82
C GLY A 74 12.66 -3.59 -1.21
N LEU A 75 11.60 -3.79 -0.41
CA LEU A 75 10.58 -4.81 -0.66
C LEU A 75 9.57 -4.36 -1.72
N GLU A 76 8.69 -5.28 -2.13
CA GLU A 76 7.71 -5.06 -3.19
C GLU A 76 6.31 -4.97 -2.60
N LEU A 77 5.69 -3.80 -2.75
CA LEU A 77 4.31 -3.56 -2.34
C LEU A 77 3.50 -3.19 -3.58
N VAL A 78 2.47 -3.97 -3.89
CA VAL A 78 1.71 -3.81 -5.14
C VAL A 78 1.04 -2.44 -5.24
N THR A 79 0.56 -1.90 -4.11
CA THR A 79 -0.08 -0.58 -4.05
C THR A 79 0.89 0.55 -4.39
N GLY A 80 2.16 0.45 -3.98
CA GLY A 80 3.21 1.36 -4.45
C GLY A 80 3.51 1.20 -5.95
N SER A 81 3.47 -0.02 -6.45
CA SER A 81 3.72 -0.34 -7.86
C SER A 81 2.59 0.10 -8.81
N PHE A 82 1.37 0.30 -8.32
CA PHE A 82 0.23 0.79 -9.12
C PHE A 82 0.46 2.17 -9.74
N ALA A 83 1.28 3.03 -9.12
CA ALA A 83 1.74 4.26 -9.77
C ALA A 83 2.98 4.01 -10.64
N MET A 84 4.00 3.34 -10.09
CA MET A 84 5.32 3.22 -10.73
C MET A 84 5.29 2.48 -12.08
N LEU A 85 4.75 1.27 -12.12
CA LEU A 85 4.89 0.40 -13.30
C LEU A 85 4.05 0.85 -14.50
N PRO A 86 2.77 1.22 -14.35
CA PRO A 86 2.02 1.78 -15.47
C PRO A 86 2.66 3.07 -15.99
N THR A 87 3.23 3.92 -15.11
CA THR A 87 3.92 5.13 -15.52
C THR A 87 5.19 4.83 -16.34
N ALA A 88 5.97 3.83 -15.95
CA ALA A 88 7.13 3.38 -16.73
C ALA A 88 6.74 2.80 -18.10
N PHE A 89 5.59 2.12 -18.20
CA PHE A 89 5.02 1.69 -19.47
C PHE A 89 4.61 2.89 -20.34
N LEU A 90 3.89 3.87 -19.78
CA LEU A 90 3.50 5.10 -20.48
C LEU A 90 4.71 5.95 -20.91
N ALA A 91 5.82 5.86 -20.18
CA ALA A 91 7.10 6.47 -20.53
C ALA A 91 7.90 5.67 -21.59
N GLY A 92 7.39 4.53 -22.07
CA GLY A 92 8.07 3.68 -23.06
C GLY A 92 9.27 2.88 -22.52
N ARG A 93 9.46 2.81 -21.19
CA ARG A 93 10.63 2.13 -20.58
C ARG A 93 10.42 0.64 -20.31
N VAL A 94 9.17 0.22 -20.19
CA VAL A 94 8.79 -1.15 -19.78
C VAL A 94 7.66 -1.65 -20.67
N LYS A 95 7.70 -2.94 -21.07
CA LYS A 95 6.60 -3.56 -21.83
C LYS A 95 5.41 -3.88 -20.92
N LEU A 96 4.18 -3.77 -21.42
CA LEU A 96 2.95 -4.05 -20.66
C LEU A 96 2.96 -5.43 -19.97
N VAL A 97 3.47 -6.46 -20.65
CA VAL A 97 3.59 -7.82 -20.09
C VAL A 97 4.42 -7.82 -18.80
N ARG A 98 5.51 -7.03 -18.72
CA ARG A 98 6.33 -6.93 -17.51
C ARG A 98 5.59 -6.22 -16.37
N VAL A 99 4.77 -5.22 -16.70
CA VAL A 99 3.89 -4.55 -15.72
C VAL A 99 2.91 -5.55 -15.13
N LEU A 100 2.15 -6.26 -15.97
CA LEU A 100 1.14 -7.22 -15.51
C LEU A 100 1.75 -8.38 -14.72
N THR A 101 2.87 -8.94 -15.19
CA THR A 101 3.59 -10.02 -14.49
C THR A 101 4.08 -9.56 -13.12
N ASN A 102 4.68 -8.36 -13.03
CA ASN A 102 5.13 -7.84 -11.75
C ASN A 102 3.96 -7.63 -10.78
N LEU A 103 2.94 -6.89 -11.22
CA LEU A 103 1.77 -6.60 -10.38
C LEU A 103 1.11 -7.90 -9.89
N PHE A 104 0.98 -8.91 -10.74
CA PHE A 104 0.42 -10.21 -10.36
C PHE A 104 1.23 -10.89 -9.25
N TRP A 105 2.54 -11.08 -9.45
CA TRP A 105 3.38 -11.79 -8.47
C TRP A 105 3.50 -11.07 -7.14
N VAL A 106 3.58 -9.73 -7.17
CA VAL A 106 3.62 -8.93 -5.94
C VAL A 106 2.28 -8.95 -5.22
N TYR A 107 1.16 -8.84 -5.94
CA TYR A 107 -0.19 -8.95 -5.35
C TYR A 107 -0.39 -10.30 -4.68
N LEU A 108 0.00 -11.39 -5.37
CA LEU A 108 -0.06 -12.74 -4.84
C LEU A 108 0.83 -12.91 -3.61
N GLY A 109 2.06 -12.38 -3.65
CA GLY A 109 2.96 -12.38 -2.50
C GLY A 109 2.34 -11.64 -1.31
N ASN A 110 1.88 -10.40 -1.53
CA ASN A 110 1.21 -9.59 -0.52
C ASN A 110 0.02 -10.34 0.13
N LEU A 111 -0.80 -11.02 -0.69
CA LEU A 111 -1.93 -11.82 -0.23
C LEU A 111 -1.47 -13.01 0.63
N ILE A 112 -0.52 -13.82 0.16
CA ILE A 112 -0.02 -14.99 0.90
C ILE A 112 0.61 -14.57 2.23
N GLY A 113 1.43 -13.51 2.21
CA GLY A 113 2.06 -12.99 3.44
C GLY A 113 1.06 -12.44 4.44
N GLY A 114 0.07 -11.68 3.97
CA GLY A 114 -1.02 -11.16 4.80
C GLY A 114 -1.87 -12.28 5.42
N CYS A 115 -2.25 -13.29 4.63
CA CYS A 115 -3.03 -14.43 5.09
C CYS A 115 -2.26 -15.34 6.06
N LEU A 116 -0.98 -15.62 5.80
CA LEU A 116 -0.17 -16.42 6.71
C LEU A 116 -0.03 -15.71 8.07
N TYR A 117 0.27 -14.42 8.05
CA TYR A 117 0.35 -13.65 9.29
C TYR A 117 -1.02 -13.56 9.98
N ALA A 118 -2.11 -13.41 9.24
CA ALA A 118 -3.47 -13.45 9.78
C ALA A 118 -3.76 -14.76 10.53
N TRP A 119 -3.36 -15.89 9.95
CA TRP A 119 -3.48 -17.21 10.59
C TRP A 119 -2.64 -17.31 11.87
N MET A 120 -1.36 -16.92 11.82
CA MET A 120 -0.49 -16.94 12.99
C MET A 120 -1.02 -16.03 14.11
N TYR A 121 -1.48 -14.83 13.75
CA TYR A 121 -2.02 -13.87 14.70
C TYR A 121 -3.33 -14.37 15.33
N ALA A 122 -4.25 -14.90 14.53
CA ALA A 122 -5.51 -15.47 15.04
C ALA A 122 -5.25 -16.66 15.98
N ALA A 123 -4.30 -17.54 15.63
CA ALA A 123 -3.90 -18.66 16.49
C ALA A 123 -3.35 -18.18 17.84
N VAL A 124 -2.53 -17.11 17.86
CA VAL A 124 -2.03 -16.51 19.11
C VAL A 124 -3.15 -15.86 19.92
N GLN A 125 -4.01 -15.06 19.28
CA GLN A 125 -5.09 -14.34 19.98
C GLN A 125 -6.16 -15.25 20.59
N THR A 126 -6.38 -16.42 19.98
CA THR A 126 -7.43 -17.36 20.40
C THR A 126 -6.87 -18.60 21.08
N GLN A 127 -5.54 -18.70 21.26
CA GLN A 127 -4.86 -19.93 21.66
C GLN A 127 -5.33 -21.15 20.86
N PHE A 128 -5.33 -21.05 19.54
CA PHE A 128 -5.96 -22.03 18.63
C PHE A 128 -7.44 -22.31 18.98
N HIS A 129 -8.25 -21.27 19.12
CA HIS A 129 -9.69 -21.33 19.43
C HIS A 129 -10.06 -21.87 20.83
N HIS A 130 -9.13 -21.92 21.78
CA HIS A 130 -9.42 -22.32 23.17
C HIS A 130 -9.88 -21.15 24.05
N VAL A 131 -9.68 -19.91 23.62
CA VAL A 131 -10.15 -18.71 24.34
C VAL A 131 -10.93 -17.77 23.43
N PRO A 132 -11.93 -17.03 23.96
CA PRO A 132 -12.64 -16.04 23.18
C PRO A 132 -11.72 -14.90 22.77
N VAL A 133 -11.97 -14.33 21.59
CA VAL A 133 -11.22 -13.17 21.10
C VAL A 133 -11.58 -11.93 21.92
N THR A 134 -10.57 -11.21 22.40
CA THR A 134 -10.73 -9.97 23.16
C THR A 134 -9.75 -8.89 22.65
N GLY A 135 -9.81 -7.68 23.22
CA GLY A 135 -8.86 -6.61 22.93
C GLY A 135 -8.68 -6.33 21.44
N ALA A 136 -7.43 -6.36 20.97
CA ALA A 136 -7.07 -6.07 19.58
C ALA A 136 -7.75 -7.03 18.58
N GLY A 137 -7.86 -8.32 18.92
CA GLY A 137 -8.52 -9.30 18.07
C GLY A 137 -10.01 -8.98 17.88
N ALA A 138 -10.71 -8.55 18.94
CA ALA A 138 -12.11 -8.15 18.85
C ALA A 138 -12.31 -6.89 17.98
N LEU A 139 -11.39 -5.94 18.07
CA LEU A 139 -11.38 -4.76 17.20
C LEU A 139 -11.12 -5.13 15.72
N ILE A 140 -10.26 -6.11 15.44
CA ILE A 140 -10.03 -6.63 14.08
C ILE A 140 -11.27 -7.34 13.52
N VAL A 141 -11.97 -8.13 14.35
CA VAL A 141 -13.26 -8.74 13.98
C VAL A 141 -14.28 -7.67 13.60
N ALA A 142 -14.41 -6.61 14.40
CA ALA A 142 -15.29 -5.47 14.10
C ALA A 142 -14.87 -4.75 12.82
N ALA A 143 -13.56 -4.55 12.61
CA ALA A 143 -13.02 -3.93 11.41
C ALA A 143 -13.33 -4.76 10.15
N ALA A 144 -13.21 -6.09 10.21
CA ALA A 144 -13.56 -6.96 9.08
C ALA A 144 -15.03 -6.83 8.68
N GLN A 145 -15.95 -6.76 9.64
CA GLN A 145 -17.37 -6.53 9.39
C GLN A 145 -17.65 -5.12 8.82
N ALA A 146 -17.02 -4.09 9.38
CA ALA A 146 -17.15 -2.72 8.89
C ALA A 146 -16.60 -2.55 7.46
N LYS A 147 -15.57 -3.32 7.12
CA LYS A 147 -14.94 -3.31 5.79
C LYS A 147 -15.69 -4.14 4.75
N THR A 148 -16.70 -4.92 5.13
CA THR A 148 -17.43 -5.82 4.21
C THR A 148 -18.94 -5.65 4.36
N LEU A 149 -19.53 -6.21 5.42
CA LEU A 149 -20.96 -6.24 5.67
C LEU A 149 -21.58 -4.84 5.76
N ALA A 150 -20.86 -3.85 6.29
CA ALA A 150 -21.36 -2.47 6.32
C ALA A 150 -21.49 -1.88 4.90
N TYR A 151 -20.55 -2.16 3.98
CA TYR A 151 -20.70 -1.77 2.58
C TYR A 151 -21.81 -2.56 1.89
N GLN A 152 -21.93 -3.86 2.18
CA GLN A 152 -23.02 -4.70 1.66
C GLN A 152 -24.40 -4.14 2.02
N LYS A 153 -24.60 -3.72 3.28
CA LYS A 153 -25.84 -3.11 3.74
C LYS A 153 -26.20 -1.82 2.98
N LEU A 154 -25.21 -1.11 2.45
CA LEU A 154 -25.38 0.11 1.66
C LEU A 154 -25.58 -0.15 0.16
N GLY A 155 -25.50 -1.41 -0.31
CA GLY A 155 -25.67 -1.76 -1.71
C GLY A 155 -24.71 -1.02 -2.64
N GLY A 156 -25.20 -0.50 -3.77
CA GLY A 156 -24.38 0.23 -4.74
C GLY A 156 -23.60 1.41 -4.15
N ALA A 157 -24.16 2.12 -3.17
CA ALA A 157 -23.46 3.20 -2.46
C ALA A 157 -22.27 2.68 -1.64
N GLY A 158 -22.38 1.48 -1.07
CA GLY A 158 -21.28 0.82 -0.36
C GLY A 158 -20.11 0.44 -1.26
N LEU A 159 -20.40 -0.08 -2.47
CA LEU A 159 -19.37 -0.36 -3.48
C LEU A 159 -18.67 0.93 -3.94
N ALA A 160 -19.44 1.98 -4.21
CA ALA A 160 -18.88 3.29 -4.57
C ALA A 160 -18.01 3.85 -3.44
N LEU A 161 -18.46 3.72 -2.19
CA LEU A 161 -17.71 4.19 -1.02
C LEU A 161 -16.39 3.43 -0.82
N SER A 162 -16.38 2.10 -0.90
CA SER A 162 -15.15 1.31 -0.75
C SER A 162 -14.17 1.58 -1.90
N PHE A 163 -14.68 1.77 -3.12
CA PHE A 163 -13.89 2.20 -4.28
C PHE A 163 -13.27 3.59 -4.09
N LEU A 164 -14.05 4.61 -3.69
CA LEU A 164 -13.56 5.97 -3.45
C LEU A 164 -12.53 6.02 -2.32
N LYS A 165 -12.78 5.29 -1.22
CA LYS A 165 -11.78 5.13 -0.16
C LYS A 165 -10.51 4.45 -0.67
N GLY A 166 -10.61 3.53 -1.62
CA GLY A 166 -9.46 2.94 -2.31
C GLY A 166 -8.65 3.97 -3.11
N ILE A 167 -9.32 4.88 -3.84
CA ILE A 167 -8.66 5.96 -4.57
C ILE A 167 -7.88 6.86 -3.62
N LEU A 168 -8.54 7.36 -2.58
CA LEU A 168 -7.95 8.28 -1.61
C LEU A 168 -6.80 7.64 -0.84
N CYS A 169 -6.92 6.34 -0.50
CA CYS A 169 -5.85 5.59 0.12
C CYS A 169 -4.60 5.56 -0.75
N ASN A 170 -4.73 5.12 -2.02
CA ASN A 170 -3.54 4.85 -2.81
C ASN A 170 -2.92 6.09 -3.42
N TRP A 171 -3.66 7.21 -3.49
CA TRP A 171 -3.03 8.51 -3.67
C TRP A 171 -1.97 8.73 -2.58
N MET A 172 -2.33 8.58 -1.30
CA MET A 172 -1.39 8.77 -0.21
C MET A 172 -0.29 7.70 -0.16
N VAL A 173 -0.62 6.42 -0.40
CA VAL A 173 0.41 5.35 -0.36
C VAL A 173 1.45 5.54 -1.46
N CYS A 174 1.03 5.85 -2.69
CA CYS A 174 1.98 6.15 -3.77
C CYS A 174 2.75 7.45 -3.50
N MET A 175 2.14 8.45 -2.85
CA MET A 175 2.88 9.62 -2.37
C MET A 175 3.92 9.24 -1.32
N GLY A 176 3.66 8.25 -0.45
CA GLY A 176 4.66 7.70 0.47
C GLY A 176 5.88 7.13 -0.25
N VAL A 177 5.68 6.46 -1.41
CA VAL A 177 6.78 6.02 -2.28
C VAL A 177 7.57 7.21 -2.82
N VAL A 178 6.88 8.20 -3.39
CA VAL A 178 7.51 9.41 -3.95
C VAL A 178 8.31 10.16 -2.88
N MET A 179 7.74 10.35 -1.70
CA MET A 179 8.40 10.99 -0.57
C MET A 179 9.62 10.18 -0.08
N GLY A 180 9.57 8.86 -0.13
CA GLY A 180 10.74 8.00 0.11
C GLY A 180 11.88 8.21 -0.90
N LEU A 181 11.60 8.78 -2.08
CA LEU A 181 12.60 9.10 -3.10
C LEU A 181 13.16 10.54 -2.97
N THR A 182 12.61 11.38 -2.08
CA THR A 182 13.10 12.76 -1.91
C THR A 182 14.34 12.86 -1.02
N SER A 183 14.80 11.75 -0.44
CA SER A 183 15.92 11.72 0.50
C SER A 183 16.92 10.61 0.22
N ARG A 184 18.20 10.90 0.41
CA ARG A 184 19.29 9.90 0.38
C ARG A 184 19.54 9.24 1.74
N SER A 185 19.15 9.88 2.84
CA SER A 185 19.38 9.35 4.19
C SER A 185 18.25 8.43 4.65
N THR A 186 18.58 7.38 5.40
CA THR A 186 17.58 6.42 5.90
C THR A 186 16.52 7.11 6.76
N LEU A 187 16.94 7.98 7.68
CA LEU A 187 16.01 8.73 8.54
C LEU A 187 15.09 9.65 7.72
N GLY A 188 15.65 10.35 6.72
CA GLY A 188 14.86 11.22 5.85
C GLY A 188 13.79 10.43 5.08
N LYS A 189 14.11 9.24 4.58
CA LYS A 189 13.14 8.35 3.92
C LYS A 189 12.03 7.92 4.87
N ILE A 190 12.38 7.52 6.09
CA ILE A 190 11.41 7.11 7.13
C ILE A 190 10.42 8.24 7.38
N VAL A 191 10.92 9.43 7.74
CA VAL A 191 10.07 10.57 8.10
C VAL A 191 9.23 11.03 6.91
N ALA A 192 9.81 11.09 5.71
CA ALA A 192 9.10 11.55 4.52
C ALA A 192 7.96 10.61 4.14
N CYS A 193 8.18 9.28 4.13
CA CYS A 193 7.09 8.35 3.87
C CYS A 193 6.08 8.26 5.02
N TRP A 194 6.46 8.61 6.26
CA TRP A 194 5.58 8.53 7.42
C TRP A 194 4.33 9.40 7.26
N LEU A 195 4.51 10.62 6.74
CA LEU A 195 3.46 11.64 6.65
C LEU A 195 2.21 11.17 5.88
N PRO A 196 2.31 10.74 4.61
CA PRO A 196 1.13 10.31 3.88
C PRO A 196 0.58 8.96 4.37
N ILE A 197 1.42 8.08 4.91
CA ILE A 197 0.99 6.78 5.44
C ILE A 197 0.19 6.95 6.73
N PHE A 198 0.61 7.87 7.60
CA PHE A 198 -0.17 8.30 8.75
C PHE A 198 -1.52 8.86 8.31
N ALA A 199 -1.54 9.76 7.33
CA ALA A 199 -2.74 10.48 6.92
C ALA A 199 -3.85 9.53 6.42
N PHE A 200 -3.53 8.60 5.51
CA PHE A 200 -4.58 7.71 4.98
C PHE A 200 -5.14 6.78 6.07
N PHE A 201 -4.29 6.33 6.98
CA PHE A 201 -4.70 5.40 8.03
C PHE A 201 -5.55 6.13 9.06
N ALA A 202 -5.16 7.33 9.48
CA ALA A 202 -5.93 8.18 10.38
C ALA A 202 -7.31 8.55 9.81
N LEU A 203 -7.40 8.74 8.49
CA LEU A 203 -8.66 9.05 7.79
C LEU A 203 -9.52 7.82 7.50
N GLY A 204 -9.06 6.61 7.83
CA GLY A 204 -9.84 5.38 7.66
C GLY A 204 -10.12 5.01 6.20
N TYR A 205 -9.16 5.30 5.30
CA TYR A 205 -9.23 4.89 3.90
C TYR A 205 -8.91 3.40 3.72
N GLU A 206 -9.25 2.86 2.54
CA GLU A 206 -9.19 1.41 2.27
C GLU A 206 -7.91 1.05 1.51
N HIS A 207 -7.06 0.23 2.13
CA HIS A 207 -5.82 -0.26 1.53
C HIS A 207 -5.93 -1.76 1.23
N SER A 208 -5.91 -2.13 -0.05
CA SER A 208 -6.10 -3.51 -0.50
C SER A 208 -5.18 -4.52 0.19
N VAL A 209 -3.90 -4.19 0.42
CA VAL A 209 -2.95 -5.11 1.07
C VAL A 209 -3.12 -5.18 2.59
N VAL A 210 -3.58 -4.10 3.24
CA VAL A 210 -3.91 -4.17 4.68
C VAL A 210 -5.15 -5.05 4.86
N ASN A 211 -6.10 -4.94 3.94
CA ASN A 211 -7.33 -5.74 3.95
C ASN A 211 -7.06 -7.23 3.67
N MET A 212 -5.96 -7.59 2.97
CA MET A 212 -5.47 -8.97 2.86
C MET A 212 -5.00 -9.58 4.19
N PHE A 213 -4.82 -8.77 5.23
CA PHE A 213 -4.60 -9.23 6.60
C PHE A 213 -5.88 -9.08 7.44
N VAL A 214 -6.45 -7.86 7.53
CA VAL A 214 -7.54 -7.54 8.48
C VAL A 214 -8.76 -8.42 8.28
N ILE A 215 -9.17 -8.64 7.04
CA ILE A 215 -10.41 -9.39 6.76
C ILE A 215 -10.19 -10.89 7.02
N PRO A 216 -9.14 -11.55 6.49
CA PRO A 216 -8.82 -12.93 6.87
C PRO A 216 -8.63 -13.13 8.37
N ALA A 217 -7.94 -12.24 9.06
CA ALA A 217 -7.75 -12.32 10.51
C ALA A 217 -9.09 -12.23 11.25
N GLY A 218 -9.96 -11.30 10.83
CA GLY A 218 -11.30 -11.18 11.39
C GLY A 218 -12.14 -12.44 11.17
N ILE A 219 -12.13 -13.02 9.95
CA ILE A 219 -12.82 -14.28 9.63
C ILE A 219 -12.33 -15.41 10.53
N LEU A 220 -11.01 -15.58 10.63
CA LEU A 220 -10.39 -16.62 11.47
C LEU A 220 -10.69 -16.43 12.97
N MET A 221 -10.98 -15.20 13.40
CA MET A 221 -11.37 -14.89 14.78
C MET A 221 -12.89 -14.81 14.99
N GLY A 222 -13.70 -15.24 14.00
CA GLY A 222 -15.15 -15.42 14.15
C GLY A 222 -16.02 -14.30 13.57
N ALA A 223 -15.47 -13.40 12.74
CA ALA A 223 -16.31 -12.47 11.98
C ALA A 223 -17.23 -13.24 11.01
N PRO A 224 -18.54 -12.93 10.95
CA PRO A 224 -19.49 -13.61 10.05
C PRO A 224 -19.38 -13.06 8.62
N VAL A 225 -18.17 -13.10 8.06
CA VAL A 225 -17.82 -12.58 6.74
C VAL A 225 -17.42 -13.77 5.86
N SER A 226 -18.11 -13.96 4.74
CA SER A 226 -17.71 -15.01 3.79
C SER A 226 -16.56 -14.54 2.90
N LEU A 227 -15.87 -15.47 2.23
CA LEU A 227 -14.90 -15.13 1.18
C LEU A 227 -15.56 -14.31 0.06
N ARG A 228 -16.82 -14.62 -0.27
CA ARG A 228 -17.59 -13.83 -1.24
C ARG A 228 -17.78 -12.40 -0.77
N ASP A 229 -18.11 -12.20 0.51
CA ASP A 229 -18.32 -10.85 1.05
C ASP A 229 -17.02 -10.05 1.02
N TRP A 230 -15.90 -10.67 1.40
CA TRP A 230 -14.59 -10.07 1.31
C TRP A 230 -14.27 -9.62 -0.12
N TRP A 231 -14.36 -10.50 -1.11
CA TRP A 231 -13.93 -10.17 -2.46
C TRP A 231 -14.84 -9.15 -3.15
N LEU A 232 -16.16 -9.32 -3.05
CA LEU A 232 -17.12 -8.47 -3.78
C LEU A 232 -17.29 -7.09 -3.14
N TRP A 233 -17.37 -7.02 -1.80
CA TRP A 233 -17.66 -5.75 -1.12
C TRP A 233 -16.43 -4.98 -0.69
N ASN A 234 -15.24 -5.61 -0.73
CA ASN A 234 -14.00 -4.97 -0.34
C ASN A 234 -12.85 -5.19 -1.33
N GLN A 235 -12.34 -6.42 -1.46
CA GLN A 235 -11.02 -6.63 -2.06
C GLN A 235 -10.94 -6.13 -3.51
N ILE A 236 -11.95 -6.44 -4.33
CA ILE A 236 -12.02 -5.98 -5.72
C ILE A 236 -12.22 -4.46 -5.81
N PRO A 237 -13.29 -3.85 -5.27
CA PRO A 237 -13.51 -2.41 -5.42
C PRO A 237 -12.37 -1.58 -4.83
N VAL A 238 -11.79 -2.00 -3.70
CA VAL A 238 -10.64 -1.32 -3.09
C VAL A 238 -9.39 -1.47 -3.95
N THR A 239 -9.12 -2.64 -4.53
CA THR A 239 -7.96 -2.84 -5.42
C THR A 239 -8.09 -1.97 -6.67
N VAL A 240 -9.27 -1.94 -7.31
CA VAL A 240 -9.51 -1.09 -8.49
C VAL A 240 -9.38 0.39 -8.10
N GLY A 241 -9.94 0.79 -6.96
CA GLY A 241 -9.78 2.13 -6.42
C GLY A 241 -8.29 2.47 -6.19
N ASN A 242 -7.52 1.56 -5.61
CA ASN A 242 -6.09 1.76 -5.40
C ASN A 242 -5.33 1.93 -6.74
N ILE A 243 -5.63 1.13 -7.76
CA ILE A 243 -5.04 1.28 -9.10
C ILE A 243 -5.31 2.69 -9.65
N VAL A 244 -6.58 3.11 -9.62
CA VAL A 244 -7.02 4.43 -10.11
C VAL A 244 -6.34 5.55 -9.32
N GLY A 245 -6.33 5.46 -7.99
CA GLY A 245 -5.72 6.45 -7.10
C GLY A 245 -4.22 6.63 -7.34
N GLY A 246 -3.48 5.52 -7.44
CA GLY A 246 -2.05 5.55 -7.68
C GLY A 246 -1.70 6.09 -9.07
N LEU A 247 -2.38 5.63 -10.11
CA LEU A 247 -2.09 6.06 -11.48
C LEU A 247 -2.50 7.52 -11.72
N LEU A 248 -3.73 7.91 -11.40
CA LEU A 248 -4.25 9.23 -11.77
C LEU A 248 -3.63 10.36 -10.94
N PHE A 249 -3.44 10.16 -9.63
CA PHE A 249 -3.02 11.24 -8.73
C PHE A 249 -1.52 11.24 -8.42
N VAL A 250 -0.77 10.20 -8.80
CA VAL A 250 0.68 10.13 -8.59
C VAL A 250 1.43 9.78 -9.86
N GLY A 251 1.07 8.68 -10.54
CA GLY A 251 1.75 8.21 -11.74
C GLY A 251 1.76 9.23 -12.89
N LEU A 252 0.58 9.67 -13.33
CA LEU A 252 0.44 10.65 -14.40
C LEU A 252 1.09 12.01 -14.05
N PRO A 253 0.91 12.59 -12.85
CA PRO A 253 1.64 13.78 -12.43
C PRO A 253 3.16 13.61 -12.46
N MET A 254 3.70 12.49 -11.98
CA MET A 254 5.14 12.23 -12.02
C MET A 254 5.67 12.14 -13.46
N LEU A 255 4.91 11.52 -14.36
CA LEU A 255 5.26 11.50 -15.78
C LEU A 255 5.33 12.90 -16.38
N TRP A 256 4.35 13.74 -16.06
CA TRP A 256 4.25 15.09 -16.62
C TRP A 256 5.36 16.01 -16.08
N ILE A 257 5.64 15.95 -14.78
CA ILE A 257 6.77 16.65 -14.14
C ILE A 257 8.10 16.20 -14.75
N GLY A 258 8.28 14.89 -14.98
CA GLY A 258 9.48 14.35 -15.61
C GLY A 258 9.73 14.89 -17.02
N LYS A 259 8.68 14.95 -17.86
CA LYS A 259 8.76 15.52 -19.21
C LYS A 259 9.15 17.00 -19.21
N ALA A 260 8.55 17.80 -18.32
CA ALA A 260 8.89 19.22 -18.20
C ALA A 260 10.35 19.46 -17.78
N GLY A 261 10.88 18.59 -16.90
CA GLY A 261 12.30 18.64 -16.50
C GLY A 261 13.27 18.36 -17.64
N GLN A 262 12.94 17.41 -18.53
CA GLN A 262 13.77 17.08 -19.70
C GLN A 262 13.83 18.21 -20.72
N VAL A 263 12.70 18.86 -21.02
CA VAL A 263 12.63 20.00 -21.94
C VAL A 263 13.47 21.17 -21.43
N ARG A 264 13.33 21.53 -20.15
CA ARG A 264 14.09 22.64 -19.56
C ARG A 264 15.60 22.38 -19.54
N ASN A 265 16.03 21.15 -19.26
CA ASN A 265 17.45 20.82 -19.27
C ASN A 265 18.04 20.88 -20.70
N ALA A 266 17.29 20.41 -21.70
CA ALA A 266 17.70 20.52 -23.10
C ALA A 266 17.84 21.97 -23.57
N GLU A 267 16.94 22.87 -23.14
CA GLU A 267 17.05 24.31 -23.40
C GLU A 267 18.30 24.93 -22.74
N VAL A 268 18.58 24.58 -21.47
CA VAL A 268 19.77 25.09 -20.76
C VAL A 268 21.07 24.61 -21.40
N ASP A 269 21.16 23.31 -21.73
CA ASP A 269 22.34 22.75 -22.40
C ASP A 269 22.57 23.41 -23.76
N SER A 270 21.50 23.73 -24.50
CA SER A 270 21.60 24.45 -25.78
C SER A 270 22.14 25.88 -25.60
N ILE A 271 21.76 26.58 -24.54
CA ILE A 271 22.24 27.94 -24.24
C ILE A 271 23.70 27.93 -23.78
N GLN A 272 24.12 26.93 -23.02
CA GLN A 272 25.52 26.80 -22.56
C GLN A 272 26.49 26.32 -23.64
N SER A 273 25.97 25.79 -24.75
CA SER A 273 26.75 25.35 -25.91
C SER A 273 27.03 26.44 -26.94
N VAL A 274 26.55 27.67 -26.70
CA VAL A 274 26.75 28.89 -27.51
C VAL A 274 27.71 29.83 -26.79
#